data_AF-A0ABD0P6Z4-F1
#
_entry.id   AF-A0ABD0P6Z4-F1
#
_cell.length_a   1.000
_cell.length_b   1.000
_cell.length_c   1.000
_cell.angle_alpha   90.00
_cell.angle_beta   90.00
_cell.angle_gamma   90.00
#
_symmetry.space_group_name_H-M   'P 1'
#
loop_
_entity.id
_entity.type
_entity.pdbx_description
1 polymer ?
#
loop_
_entity_poly.entity_id
_entity_poly.type
_entity_poly.pdbx_seq_one_letter_code
_entity_poly.pdbx_strand_id
1 'polypeptide(L)'
;TPNDEGITPLHNAVCAGHHHIVKFLLDFGVNVNAADSDGWTPLHCAASCNNVHLCKLLVESGAAIFATTISDVETAADKCEEMEEGYVQCSQFLYGVQEKLGVMNKGMVYALWDYEAQSGDELSFHEGDALTIMSRRDDSETEWWWAKLNDKEGYVPRN
;
A
#
# COMPACT_ATOMS: atom_id res chain seq x y z
N THR A 1 -4.39 20.14 2.31
CA THR A 1 -5.68 19.51 2.64
C THR A 1 -6.31 18.99 1.36
N PRO A 2 -7.17 17.96 1.42
CA PRO A 2 -7.93 17.51 0.26
C PRO A 2 -8.92 18.57 -0.23
N ASN A 3 -9.37 18.47 -1.49
CA ASN A 3 -10.53 19.18 -2.01
C ASN A 3 -11.86 18.45 -1.65
N ASP A 4 -12.99 18.92 -2.16
CA ASP A 4 -14.32 18.33 -1.89
C ASP A 4 -14.48 16.88 -2.42
N GLU A 5 -13.61 16.44 -3.32
CA GLU A 5 -13.56 15.09 -3.88
C GLU A 5 -12.53 14.20 -3.17
N GLY A 6 -11.87 14.70 -2.11
CA GLY A 6 -10.81 13.97 -1.39
C GLY A 6 -9.42 14.04 -2.03
N ILE A 7 -9.28 14.68 -3.20
CA ILE A 7 -8.03 14.79 -3.95
C ILE A 7 -7.05 15.69 -3.21
N THR A 8 -5.86 15.18 -2.92
CA THR A 8 -4.78 15.91 -2.24
C THR A 8 -3.73 16.47 -3.22
N PRO A 9 -2.84 17.38 -2.79
CA PRO A 9 -1.72 17.82 -3.63
C PRO A 9 -0.83 16.66 -4.12
N LEU A 10 -0.72 15.58 -3.34
CA LEU A 10 0.06 14.40 -3.74
C LEU A 10 -0.62 13.66 -4.90
N HIS A 11 -1.95 13.51 -4.89
CA HIS A 11 -2.69 12.95 -6.03
C HIS A 11 -2.41 13.75 -7.31
N ASN A 12 -2.59 15.08 -7.25
CA ASN A 12 -2.36 15.96 -8.40
C ASN A 12 -0.92 15.85 -8.93
N ALA A 13 0.08 15.82 -8.03
CA ALA A 13 1.48 15.68 -8.43
C ALA A 13 1.79 14.33 -9.09
N VAL A 14 1.17 13.24 -8.60
CA VAL A 14 1.31 11.90 -9.17
C VAL A 14 0.63 11.80 -10.54
N CYS A 15 -0.64 12.21 -10.66
CA CYS A 15 -1.37 12.19 -11.93
C CYS A 15 -0.68 13.05 -13.01
N ALA A 16 -0.04 14.15 -12.62
CA ALA A 16 0.72 15.00 -13.53
C ALA A 16 2.16 14.48 -13.83
N GLY A 17 2.58 13.37 -13.23
CA GLY A 17 3.92 12.79 -13.42
C GLY A 17 5.07 13.67 -12.87
N HIS A 18 4.79 14.57 -11.92
CA HIS A 18 5.75 15.55 -11.42
C HIS A 18 6.66 14.96 -10.32
N HIS A 19 7.57 14.07 -10.70
CA HIS A 19 8.42 13.28 -9.80
C HIS A 19 9.13 14.10 -8.70
N HIS A 20 9.68 15.28 -9.03
CA HIS A 20 10.35 16.12 -8.03
C HIS A 20 9.37 16.69 -6.99
N ILE A 21 8.15 17.02 -7.40
CA ILE A 21 7.10 17.51 -6.49
C ILE A 21 6.59 16.35 -5.64
N VAL A 22 6.38 15.17 -6.22
CA VAL A 22 6.01 13.96 -5.47
C VAL A 22 7.04 13.69 -4.38
N LYS A 23 8.33 13.64 -4.74
CA LYS A 23 9.40 13.44 -3.76
C LYS A 23 9.41 14.52 -2.67
N PHE A 24 9.30 15.79 -3.05
CA PHE A 24 9.26 16.90 -2.09
C PHE A 24 8.09 16.78 -1.09
N LEU A 25 6.90 16.41 -1.57
CA LEU A 25 5.73 16.23 -0.71
C LEU A 25 5.90 15.05 0.25
N LEU A 26 6.43 13.92 -0.24
CA LEU A 26 6.71 12.74 0.59
C LEU A 26 7.78 13.06 1.67
N ASP A 27 8.86 13.73 1.29
CA ASP A 27 9.91 14.17 2.23
C ASP A 27 9.36 15.16 3.28
N PHE A 28 8.25 15.86 2.99
CA PHE A 28 7.53 16.74 3.93
C PHE A 28 6.61 15.98 4.91
N GLY A 29 6.41 14.67 4.73
CA GLY A 29 5.57 13.85 5.60
C GLY A 29 4.07 14.01 5.32
N VAL A 30 3.67 14.31 4.08
CA VAL A 30 2.25 14.23 3.72
C VAL A 30 1.76 12.79 3.79
N ASN A 31 0.47 12.58 4.06
CA ASN A 31 -0.12 11.25 4.02
C ASN A 31 -0.03 10.63 2.61
N VAL A 32 0.85 9.65 2.45
CA VAL A 32 1.06 8.88 1.21
C VAL A 32 -0.14 8.00 0.87
N ASN A 33 -0.96 7.65 1.85
CA ASN A 33 -2.13 6.79 1.76
C ASN A 33 -3.45 7.58 1.84
N ALA A 34 -3.42 8.88 1.58
CA ALA A 34 -4.65 9.66 1.49
C ALA A 34 -5.56 9.06 0.40
N ALA A 35 -6.80 8.75 0.75
CA ALA A 35 -7.79 8.21 -0.17
C ALA A 35 -8.76 9.31 -0.61
N ASP A 36 -9.08 9.36 -1.90
CA ASP A 36 -10.12 10.23 -2.43
C ASP A 36 -11.54 9.67 -2.20
N SER A 37 -12.56 10.30 -2.77
CA SER A 37 -13.96 9.90 -2.59
C SER A 37 -14.32 8.49 -3.09
N ASP A 38 -13.54 7.89 -3.99
CA ASP A 38 -13.71 6.51 -4.46
C ASP A 38 -12.63 5.56 -3.89
N GLY A 39 -11.86 6.02 -2.90
CA GLY A 39 -10.81 5.21 -2.29
C GLY A 39 -9.49 5.20 -3.06
N TRP A 40 -9.34 6.01 -4.12
CA TRP A 40 -8.07 6.08 -4.85
C TRP A 40 -7.02 6.71 -3.95
N THR A 41 -5.88 6.03 -3.86
CA THR A 41 -4.68 6.54 -3.21
C THR A 41 -3.68 7.04 -4.26
N PRO A 42 -2.65 7.81 -3.89
CA PRO A 42 -1.56 8.15 -4.79
C PRO A 42 -0.93 6.93 -5.50
N LEU A 43 -0.90 5.76 -4.88
CA LEU A 43 -0.38 4.54 -5.52
C LEU A 43 -1.29 4.06 -6.66
N HIS A 44 -2.63 4.17 -6.50
CA HIS A 44 -3.58 3.89 -7.59
C HIS A 44 -3.38 4.85 -8.76
N CYS A 45 -3.23 6.16 -8.49
CA CYS A 45 -2.97 7.16 -9.52
C CYS A 45 -1.65 6.91 -10.27
N ALA A 46 -0.60 6.48 -9.58
CA ALA A 46 0.67 6.16 -10.22
C ALA A 46 0.56 4.93 -11.12
N ALA A 47 -0.20 3.92 -10.68
CA ALA A 47 -0.43 2.70 -11.42
C ALA A 47 -1.29 2.89 -12.67
N SER A 48 -2.35 3.70 -12.60
CA SER A 48 -3.19 4.03 -13.78
C SER A 48 -2.46 4.82 -14.86
N CYS A 49 -1.35 5.47 -14.49
CA CYS A 49 -0.43 6.11 -15.43
C CYS A 49 0.72 5.18 -15.86
N ASN A 50 0.69 3.90 -15.48
CA ASN A 50 1.76 2.91 -15.67
C ASN A 50 3.16 3.40 -15.24
N ASN A 51 3.22 4.33 -14.28
CA ASN A 51 4.46 4.99 -13.91
C ASN A 51 5.17 4.19 -12.80
N VAL A 52 5.90 3.16 -13.21
CA VAL A 52 6.65 2.28 -12.29
C VAL A 52 7.65 3.04 -11.40
N HIS A 53 8.18 4.19 -11.85
CA HIS A 53 9.11 5.00 -11.06
C HIS A 53 8.40 5.67 -9.89
N LEU A 54 7.21 6.24 -10.11
CA LEU A 54 6.38 6.77 -9.03
C LEU A 54 5.82 5.67 -8.14
N CYS A 55 5.41 4.52 -8.69
CA CYS A 55 4.99 3.37 -7.89
C CYS A 55 6.09 2.93 -6.93
N LYS A 56 7.34 2.77 -7.41
CA LYS A 56 8.49 2.45 -6.55
C LYS A 56 8.70 3.47 -5.44
N LEU A 57 8.72 4.76 -5.80
CA LEU A 57 8.91 5.84 -4.84
C LEU A 57 7.84 5.83 -3.73
N LEU A 58 6.57 5.64 -4.10
CA LEU A 58 5.45 5.59 -3.16
C LEU A 58 5.53 4.35 -2.26
N VAL A 59 5.82 3.17 -2.83
CA VAL A 59 6.03 1.91 -2.07
C VAL A 59 7.16 2.06 -1.06
N GLU A 60 8.29 2.64 -1.47
CA GLU A 60 9.43 2.91 -0.58
C GLU A 60 9.11 3.96 0.50
N SER A 61 8.06 4.76 0.30
CA SER A 61 7.61 5.79 1.24
C SER A 61 6.43 5.35 2.11
N GLY A 62 6.09 4.06 2.15
CA GLY A 62 5.03 3.52 3.01
C GLY A 62 3.64 3.49 2.39
N ALA A 63 3.54 3.36 1.06
CA ALA A 63 2.25 3.18 0.41
C ALA A 63 1.59 1.84 0.77
N ALA A 64 0.29 1.87 1.04
CA ALA A 64 -0.52 0.69 1.34
C ALA A 64 -0.77 -0.13 0.07
N ILE A 65 -0.13 -1.29 0.02
CA ILE A 65 -0.06 -2.15 -1.18
C ILE A 65 -1.41 -2.82 -1.50
N PHE A 66 -2.20 -3.10 -0.46
CA PHE A 66 -3.50 -3.78 -0.57
C PHE A 66 -4.68 -2.84 -0.30
N ALA A 67 -4.46 -1.52 -0.27
CA ALA A 67 -5.58 -0.59 -0.30
C ALA A 67 -6.38 -0.80 -1.58
N THR A 68 -7.71 -0.82 -1.46
CA THR A 68 -8.63 -1.00 -2.58
C THR A 68 -9.55 0.20 -2.74
N THR A 69 -9.92 0.47 -3.98
CA THR A 69 -11.02 1.39 -4.33
C THR A 69 -12.38 0.89 -3.82
N ILE A 70 -13.32 1.81 -3.64
CA ILE A 70 -14.64 1.52 -3.06
C ILE A 70 -15.57 0.91 -4.11
N SER A 71 -15.56 1.43 -5.34
CA SER A 71 -16.50 1.05 -6.39
C SER A 71 -16.31 -0.37 -6.94
N ASP A 72 -15.06 -0.82 -7.09
CA ASP A 72 -14.70 -2.08 -7.75
C ASP A 72 -13.76 -2.99 -6.95
N VAL A 73 -13.32 -2.57 -5.75
CA VAL A 73 -12.49 -3.38 -4.83
C VAL A 73 -11.16 -3.79 -5.48
N GLU A 74 -10.55 -2.88 -6.22
CA GLU A 74 -9.32 -3.09 -6.97
C GLU A 74 -8.14 -2.45 -6.26
N THR A 75 -7.00 -3.15 -6.23
CA THR A 75 -5.74 -2.60 -5.72
C THR A 75 -5.06 -1.73 -6.77
N ALA A 76 -4.01 -1.01 -6.37
CA ALA A 76 -3.20 -0.27 -7.33
C ALA A 76 -2.64 -1.15 -8.47
N ALA A 77 -2.32 -2.44 -8.22
CA ALA A 77 -1.83 -3.33 -9.27
C ALA A 77 -2.86 -3.54 -10.39
N ASP A 78 -4.13 -3.65 -10.01
CA ASP A 78 -5.26 -3.88 -10.91
C ASP A 78 -5.57 -2.62 -11.75
N LYS A 79 -5.24 -1.43 -11.25
CA LYS A 79 -5.41 -0.16 -11.97
C LYS A 79 -4.39 0.08 -13.11
N CYS A 80 -3.43 -0.81 -13.35
CA CYS A 80 -2.49 -0.65 -14.47
C CYS A 80 -3.22 -0.78 -15.83
N GLU A 81 -2.97 0.15 -16.76
CA GLU A 81 -3.70 0.24 -18.04
C GLU A 81 -3.03 -0.60 -19.14
N GLU A 82 -3.65 -1.73 -19.54
CA GLU A 82 -3.09 -2.71 -20.49
C GLU A 82 -2.69 -2.14 -21.85
N MET A 83 -3.41 -1.13 -22.33
CA MET A 83 -3.25 -0.55 -23.66
C MET A 83 -2.20 0.57 -23.72
N GLU A 84 -1.68 1.00 -22.56
CA GLU A 84 -0.75 2.12 -22.45
C GLU A 84 0.70 1.64 -22.27
N GLU A 85 1.65 2.50 -22.64
CA GLU A 85 3.09 2.19 -22.49
C GLU A 85 3.44 1.93 -21.02
N GLY A 86 4.37 1.01 -20.76
CA GLY A 86 4.86 0.72 -19.42
C GLY A 86 4.00 -0.25 -18.60
N TYR A 87 2.83 -0.67 -19.10
CA TYR A 87 1.91 -1.61 -18.41
C TYR A 87 2.65 -2.80 -17.79
N VAL A 88 3.34 -3.60 -18.62
CA VAL A 88 3.99 -4.84 -18.18
C VAL A 88 4.98 -4.58 -17.06
N GLN A 89 5.75 -3.48 -17.13
CA GLN A 89 6.74 -3.17 -16.11
C GLN A 89 6.09 -2.71 -14.80
N CYS A 90 5.03 -1.91 -14.88
CA CYS A 90 4.32 -1.37 -13.73
C CYS A 90 3.52 -2.46 -13.01
N SER A 91 2.71 -3.23 -13.74
CA SER A 91 1.87 -4.30 -13.19
C SER A 91 2.72 -5.41 -12.58
N GLN A 92 3.77 -5.88 -13.27
CA GLN A 92 4.69 -6.89 -12.71
C GLN A 92 5.42 -6.41 -11.46
N PHE A 93 5.75 -5.12 -11.38
CA PHE A 93 6.32 -4.56 -10.16
C PHE A 93 5.32 -4.64 -9.01
N LEU A 94 4.10 -4.12 -9.19
CA LEU A 94 3.10 -4.06 -8.11
C LEU A 94 2.60 -5.45 -7.69
N TYR A 95 2.24 -6.33 -8.62
CA TYR A 95 1.92 -7.73 -8.30
C TYR A 95 3.11 -8.44 -7.66
N GLY A 96 4.33 -8.17 -8.13
CA GLY A 96 5.55 -8.69 -7.51
C GLY A 96 5.73 -8.22 -6.07
N VAL A 97 5.34 -7.00 -5.71
CA VAL A 97 5.33 -6.51 -4.32
C VAL A 97 4.23 -7.21 -3.52
N GLN A 98 3.01 -7.36 -4.04
CA GLN A 98 1.93 -8.10 -3.37
C GLN A 98 2.29 -9.57 -3.09
N GLU A 99 2.95 -10.23 -4.05
CA GLU A 99 3.41 -11.62 -3.90
C GLU A 99 4.55 -11.75 -2.90
N LYS A 100 5.41 -10.74 -2.77
CA LYS A 100 6.65 -10.85 -1.97
C LYS A 100 6.59 -10.15 -0.61
N LEU A 101 5.63 -9.24 -0.37
CA LEU A 101 5.47 -8.60 0.93
C LEU A 101 5.23 -9.66 2.02
N GLY A 102 5.87 -9.50 3.17
CA GLY A 102 5.87 -10.51 4.23
C GLY A 102 6.68 -11.78 3.94
N VAL A 103 7.36 -11.89 2.80
CA VAL A 103 8.28 -13.00 2.47
C VAL A 103 9.69 -12.49 2.20
N MET A 104 9.81 -11.42 1.40
CA MET A 104 11.07 -10.72 1.17
C MET A 104 11.53 -9.99 2.44
N ASN A 105 12.77 -9.48 2.44
CA ASN A 105 13.32 -8.74 3.58
C ASN A 105 13.23 -9.51 4.92
N LYS A 106 13.38 -10.84 4.87
CA LYS A 106 13.23 -11.74 6.02
C LYS A 106 11.83 -11.68 6.67
N GLY A 107 10.80 -11.38 5.88
CA GLY A 107 9.41 -11.26 6.34
C GLY A 107 9.09 -9.93 7.03
N MET A 108 10.02 -8.98 7.08
CA MET A 108 9.81 -7.71 7.76
C MET A 108 8.79 -6.82 7.01
N VAL A 109 7.81 -6.31 7.74
CA VAL A 109 6.81 -5.33 7.30
C VAL A 109 6.65 -4.24 8.36
N TYR A 110 6.00 -3.14 8.00
CA TYR A 110 5.70 -2.04 8.92
C TYR A 110 4.19 -1.80 8.96
N ALA A 111 3.65 -1.59 10.14
CA ALA A 111 2.27 -1.16 10.32
C ALA A 111 2.10 0.28 9.79
N LEU A 112 1.11 0.48 8.92
CA LEU A 112 0.78 1.80 8.37
C LEU A 112 -0.30 2.53 9.17
N TRP A 113 -0.98 1.81 10.07
CA TRP A 113 -2.03 2.32 10.95
C TRP A 113 -2.00 1.60 12.29
N ASP A 114 -2.58 2.24 13.31
CA ASP A 114 -2.87 1.60 14.58
C ASP A 114 -3.95 0.53 14.40
N TYR A 115 -3.83 -0.57 15.14
CA TYR A 115 -4.81 -1.65 15.18
C TYR A 115 -4.99 -2.17 16.60
N GLU A 116 -6.24 -2.26 17.05
CA GLU A 116 -6.62 -2.86 18.33
C GLU A 116 -7.23 -4.25 18.07
N ALA A 117 -6.69 -5.26 18.75
CA ALA A 117 -7.09 -6.65 18.56
C ALA A 117 -8.55 -6.88 18.98
N GLN A 118 -9.31 -7.55 18.14
CA GLN A 118 -10.72 -7.86 18.34
C GLN A 118 -10.93 -9.28 18.90
N SER A 119 -9.94 -10.16 18.72
CA SER A 119 -9.91 -11.53 19.22
C SER A 119 -8.65 -11.82 20.04
N GLY A 120 -8.61 -12.99 20.68
CA GLY A 120 -7.47 -13.40 21.53
C GLY A 120 -6.23 -13.88 20.74
N ASP A 121 -6.37 -14.11 19.44
CA ASP A 121 -5.33 -14.58 18.52
C ASP A 121 -4.83 -13.49 17.55
N GLU A 122 -5.31 -12.26 17.68
CA GLU A 122 -4.84 -11.09 16.95
C GLU A 122 -3.78 -10.28 17.71
N LEU A 123 -2.87 -9.60 16.99
CA LEU A 123 -1.93 -8.65 17.58
C LEU A 123 -2.46 -7.23 17.51
N SER A 124 -2.34 -6.47 18.60
CA SER A 124 -2.45 -5.00 18.57
C SER A 124 -1.09 -4.39 18.26
N PHE A 125 -1.08 -3.34 17.44
CA PHE A 125 0.14 -2.66 16.98
C PHE A 125 -0.15 -1.18 16.67
N HIS A 126 0.90 -0.38 16.58
CA HIS A 126 0.81 1.05 16.29
C HIS A 126 1.47 1.38 14.95
N GLU A 127 1.09 2.50 14.34
CA GLU A 127 1.73 3.03 13.14
C GLU A 127 3.25 3.09 13.33
N GLY A 128 3.99 2.53 12.36
CA GLY A 128 5.45 2.46 12.36
C GLY A 128 6.05 1.25 13.09
N ASP A 129 5.24 0.44 13.78
CA ASP A 129 5.73 -0.82 14.36
C ASP A 129 6.28 -1.74 13.27
N ALA A 130 7.45 -2.34 13.53
CA ALA A 130 8.06 -3.32 12.65
C ALA A 130 7.65 -4.74 13.07
N LEU A 131 6.96 -5.45 12.18
CA LEU A 131 6.52 -6.82 12.38
C LEU A 131 7.31 -7.78 11.50
N THR A 132 7.43 -9.03 11.94
CA THR A 132 7.97 -10.12 11.11
C THR A 132 6.83 -11.07 10.75
N ILE A 133 6.49 -11.15 9.47
CA ILE A 133 5.51 -12.11 8.97
C ILE A 133 6.13 -13.50 9.01
N MET A 134 5.47 -14.39 9.75
CA MET A 134 5.90 -15.77 9.98
C MET A 134 5.20 -16.74 9.01
N SER A 135 3.92 -16.48 8.72
CA SER A 135 3.14 -17.25 7.75
C SER A 135 2.09 -16.37 7.09
N ARG A 136 1.90 -16.57 5.79
CA ARG A 136 0.79 -16.02 5.00
C ARG A 136 -0.34 -17.03 4.76
N ARG A 137 -0.23 -18.26 5.29
CA ARG A 137 -1.24 -19.35 5.14
C ARG A 137 -2.43 -19.08 6.09
N ASP A 138 -3.69 -19.30 5.69
CA ASP A 138 -4.27 -20.59 5.25
C ASP A 138 -5.36 -20.44 4.15
N ASP A 139 -5.75 -21.59 3.58
CA ASP A 139 -6.69 -21.81 2.45
C ASP A 139 -8.11 -21.18 2.60
N SER A 140 -8.37 -20.39 3.64
CA SER A 140 -9.64 -19.73 3.93
C SER A 140 -9.56 -18.24 4.26
N GLU A 141 -8.39 -17.68 4.60
CA GLU A 141 -8.27 -16.28 5.06
C GLU A 141 -7.06 -15.59 4.40
N THR A 142 -7.26 -15.07 3.18
CA THR A 142 -6.21 -14.42 2.39
C THR A 142 -5.83 -13.03 2.90
N GLU A 143 -6.62 -12.45 3.80
CA GLU A 143 -6.49 -11.08 4.29
C GLU A 143 -5.75 -10.97 5.63
N TRP A 144 -5.51 -12.08 6.32
CA TRP A 144 -4.86 -12.11 7.62
C TRP A 144 -3.55 -12.88 7.55
N TRP A 145 -2.48 -12.32 8.12
CA TRP A 145 -1.16 -12.95 8.18
C TRP A 145 -0.78 -13.24 9.63
N TRP A 146 -0.15 -14.38 9.86
CA TRP A 146 0.44 -14.69 11.17
C TRP A 146 1.78 -13.97 11.29
N ALA A 147 1.86 -13.04 12.24
CA ALA A 147 3.01 -12.18 12.44
C ALA A 147 3.57 -12.29 13.86
N LYS A 148 4.79 -11.79 14.02
CA LYS A 148 5.46 -11.61 15.29
C LYS A 148 5.78 -10.14 15.51
N LEU A 149 5.41 -9.63 16.70
CA LEU A 149 5.76 -8.30 17.20
C LEU A 149 6.37 -8.45 18.60
N ASN A 150 7.65 -8.11 18.73
CA ASN A 150 8.44 -8.37 19.93
C ASN A 150 8.38 -9.86 20.32
N ASP A 151 7.87 -10.19 21.52
CA ASP A 151 7.73 -11.56 22.02
C ASP A 151 6.33 -12.16 21.79
N LYS A 152 5.43 -11.43 21.13
CA LYS A 152 4.05 -11.88 20.86
C LYS A 152 3.89 -12.30 19.41
N GLU A 153 3.03 -13.28 19.18
CA GLU A 153 2.60 -13.73 17.86
C GLU A 153 1.08 -13.71 17.77
N GLY A 154 0.57 -13.48 16.57
CA GLY A 154 -0.86 -13.44 16.31
C GLY A 154 -1.17 -12.98 14.89
N TYR A 155 -2.45 -13.00 14.53
CA TYR A 155 -2.96 -12.52 13.26
C TYR A 155 -2.90 -11.00 13.17
N VAL A 156 -2.55 -10.51 11.98
CA VAL A 156 -2.60 -9.10 11.59
C VAL A 156 -3.27 -8.96 10.23
N PRO A 157 -4.09 -7.91 10.01
CA PRO A 157 -4.64 -7.64 8.69
C PRO A 157 -3.50 -7.24 7.74
N ARG A 158 -3.56 -7.71 6.48
CA ARG A 158 -2.51 -7.42 5.48
C ARG A 158 -2.63 -6.02 4.86
N ASN A 159 -3.82 -5.41 4.95
CA ASN A 159 -4.17 -4.15 4.31
C ASN A 159 -3.81 -2.94 5.14
#